data_AF-A0A661VQ61-F1
#
_entry.id   AF-A0A661VQ61-F1
#
_cell.length_a   1.000
_cell.length_b   1.000
_cell.length_c   1.000
_cell.angle_alpha   90.00
_cell.angle_beta   90.00
_cell.angle_gamma   90.00
#
_symmetry.space_group_name_H-M   'P 1'
#
loop_
_entity.id
_entity.type
_entity.pdbx_description
1 polymer ?
#
loop_
_entity_poly.entity_id
_entity_poly.type
_entity_poly.pdbx_seq_one_letter_code
_entity_poly.pdbx_strand_id
1 'polypeptide(L)' 'MLVTELLSKVRSLPRADKLRLMQFLVFELAREEGITLLQPDQDYPIWTPYNAFDAAKTLLDALESEQVPYAN' A
#
# COMPACT_ATOMS: atom_id res chain seq x y z
N MET A 1 12.08 28.92 3.05
CA MET A 1 12.37 28.07 4.24
C MET A 1 13.11 26.84 3.76
N LEU A 2 14.21 26.48 4.40
CA LEU A 2 14.95 25.25 4.08
C LEU A 2 14.32 24.05 4.79
N VAL A 3 14.29 22.89 4.14
CA VAL A 3 13.79 21.62 4.71
C VAL A 3 14.49 21.29 6.04
N THR A 4 15.75 21.69 6.19
CA THR A 4 16.55 21.51 7.41
C THR A 4 15.98 22.25 8.62
N GLU A 5 15.47 23.46 8.44
CA GLU A 5 14.84 24.25 9.52
C GLU A 5 13.50 23.64 9.95
N LEU A 6 12.73 23.13 8.97
CA LEU A 6 11.46 22.45 9.23
C LEU A 6 11.67 21.13 9.99
N LEU A 7 12.67 20.33 9.58
CA LEU A 7 13.01 19.07 10.24
C LEU A 7 13.34 19.26 11.72
N SER A 8 14.03 20.34 12.08
CA SER A 8 14.32 20.65 13.49
C SER A 8 13.03 20.84 14.30
N LYS A 9 12.05 21.56 13.75
CA LYS A 9 10.75 21.79 14.39
C LYS A 9 9.91 20.50 14.47
N VAL A 10 9.93 19.68 13.42
CA VAL A 10 9.24 18.38 13.41
C VAL A 10 9.83 17.45 14.46
N ARG A 11 11.16 17.46 14.65
CA ARG A 11 11.83 16.63 15.67
C ARG A 11 11.42 17.00 17.11
N SER A 12 11.12 18.26 17.39
CA SER A 12 10.64 18.70 18.71
C SER A 12 9.18 18.35 19.00
N LEU A 13 8.40 17.91 18.01
CA LEU A 13 7.00 17.55 18.22
C LEU A 13 6.84 16.28 19.09
N PRO A 14 5.77 16.20 19.90
CA PRO A 14 5.33 14.95 20.52
C PRO A 14 5.10 13.84 19.48
N ARG A 15 5.22 12.57 19.89
CA ARG A 15 5.06 11.41 18.99
C ARG A 15 3.70 11.41 18.27
N ALA A 16 2.62 11.76 18.97
CA ALA A 16 1.28 11.82 18.39
C ALA A 16 1.19 12.89 17.28
N ASP A 17 1.79 14.06 17.49
CA ASP A 17 1.76 15.15 16.51
C ASP A 17 2.64 14.87 15.30
N LYS A 18 3.75 14.15 15.48
CA LYS A 18 4.56 13.64 14.36
C LYS A 18 3.73 12.72 13.45
N LEU A 19 2.98 11.80 14.04
CA LEU A 19 2.12 10.88 13.29
C LEU A 19 1.00 11.64 12.55
N ARG A 20 0.38 12.63 13.20
CA ARG A 20 -0.62 13.49 12.57
C ARG A 20 -0.05 14.29 11.40
N LEU A 21 1.15 14.85 11.55
CA LEU A 21 1.83 15.57 10.48
C LEU A 21 2.13 14.64 9.30
N MET A 22 2.61 13.42 9.55
CA MET A 22 2.84 12.44 8.49
C MET A 22 1.55 12.10 7.74
N GLN A 23 0.45 11.84 8.46
CA GLN A 23 -0.86 11.59 7.84
C GLN A 23 -1.30 12.76 6.97
N PHE A 24 -1.17 13.99 7.46
CA PHE A 24 -1.50 15.20 6.71
C PHE A 24 -0.68 15.31 5.42
N LEU A 25 0.65 15.14 5.50
CA LEU A 25 1.52 15.25 4.33
C LEU A 25 1.24 14.16 3.28
N VAL A 26 1.03 12.92 3.72
CA VAL A 26 0.65 11.81 2.82
C VAL A 26 -0.70 12.10 2.15
N PHE A 27 -1.65 12.67 2.89
CA PHE A 27 -2.96 13.02 2.36
C PHE A 27 -2.90 14.09 1.26
N GLU A 28 -2.15 15.16 1.51
CA GLU A 28 -1.99 16.24 0.53
C GLU A 28 -1.30 15.73 -0.74
N LEU A 29 -0.21 14.95 -0.62
CA LEU A 29 0.51 14.38 -1.76
C LEU A 29 -0.38 13.45 -2.60
N ALA A 30 -1.13 12.56 -1.95
CA ALA A 30 -2.02 11.67 -2.68
C ALA A 30 -3.14 12.43 -3.41
N ARG A 31 -3.66 13.51 -2.80
CA ARG A 31 -4.65 14.38 -3.46
C ARG A 31 -4.06 15.07 -4.70
N GLU A 32 -2.81 15.54 -4.61
CA GLU A 32 -2.09 16.13 -5.75
C GLU A 32 -1.86 15.12 -6.88
N GLU A 33 -1.60 13.86 -6.53
CA GLU A 33 -1.38 12.75 -7.48
C GLU A 33 -2.68 12.11 -7.98
N GLY A 34 -3.85 12.56 -7.52
CA GLY A 34 -5.16 11.96 -7.86
C GLY A 34 -5.37 10.56 -7.28
N ILE A 35 -4.57 10.17 -6.29
CA ILE A 35 -4.67 8.88 -5.59
C ILE A 35 -5.77 9.00 -4.53
N THR A 36 -6.79 8.14 -4.62
CA THR A 36 -7.83 8.07 -3.59
C THR A 36 -7.30 7.30 -2.39
N LEU A 37 -7.01 8.01 -1.30
CA LEU A 37 -6.60 7.38 -0.03
C LEU A 37 -7.79 6.78 0.71
N LEU A 38 -7.45 5.83 1.60
CA LEU A 38 -8.40 5.24 2.54
C LEU A 38 -8.93 6.33 3.47
N GLN A 39 -10.24 6.50 3.50
CA GLN A 39 -10.93 7.42 4.40
C GLN A 39 -11.42 6.68 5.64
N PRO A 40 -11.49 7.36 6.80
CA PRO A 40 -12.15 6.82 7.98
C PRO A 40 -13.60 6.43 7.67
N ASP A 41 -14.08 5.38 8.35
CA ASP A 41 -15.48 4.95 8.27
C ASP A 41 -15.96 4.60 6.86
N GLN A 42 -15.04 4.18 5.99
CA GLN A 42 -15.34 3.64 4.67
C GLN A 42 -15.01 2.14 4.60
N ASP A 43 -15.92 1.39 4.00
CA ASP A 43 -15.71 -0.02 3.70
C ASP A 43 -14.92 -0.15 2.40
N TYR A 44 -13.70 -0.67 2.50
CA TYR A 44 -12.89 -1.01 1.34
C TYR A 44 -13.00 -2.50 1.06
N PRO A 45 -13.39 -2.91 -0.16
CA PRO A 45 -13.45 -4.31 -0.49
C PRO A 45 -12.05 -4.90 -0.38
N ILE A 46 -11.86 -5.81 0.58
CA ILE A 46 -10.65 -6.61 0.64
C ILE A 46 -10.74 -7.57 -0.53
N TRP A 47 -9.79 -7.49 -1.46
CA TRP A 47 -9.61 -8.50 -2.51
C TRP A 47 -9.18 -9.81 -1.85
N THR A 48 -10.16 -10.55 -1.34
CA THR A 48 -9.96 -11.91 -0.86
C THR A 48 -10.17 -12.86 -2.03
N PRO A 49 -9.39 -13.96 -2.12
CA PRO A 49 -9.58 -14.97 -3.15
C PRO A 49 -10.85 -15.82 -2.94
N TYR A 50 -11.78 -15.39 -2.05
CA TYR A 50 -12.99 -16.13 -1.71
C TYR A 50 -13.86 -16.43 -2.95
N ASN A 51 -13.91 -15.50 -3.90
CA ASN A 51 -14.59 -15.69 -5.19
C ASN A 51 -13.64 -15.96 -6.36
N ALA A 52 -12.36 -16.24 -6.08
CA ALA A 52 -11.39 -16.60 -7.11
C ALA A 52 -11.45 -18.11 -7.39
N PHE A 53 -12.62 -18.59 -7.84
CA PHE A 53 -12.88 -20.02 -8.09
C PHE A 53 -11.87 -20.62 -9.08
N ASP A 54 -11.39 -19.81 -10.02
CA ASP A 54 -10.40 -20.21 -11.03
C ASP A 54 -8.94 -20.10 -10.54
N ALA A 55 -8.70 -19.61 -9.32
CA ALA A 55 -7.34 -19.46 -8.79
C ALA A 55 -6.62 -20.81 -8.68
N ALA A 56 -7.32 -21.86 -8.22
CA ALA A 56 -6.74 -23.19 -8.14
C ALA A 56 -6.33 -23.72 -9.51
N LYS A 57 -7.17 -23.54 -10.54
CA LYS A 57 -6.87 -23.93 -11.91
C LYS A 57 -5.69 -23.12 -12.47
N THR A 58 -5.68 -21.81 -12.27
CA THR A 58 -4.61 -20.93 -12.75
C THR A 58 -3.27 -21.30 -12.13
N LEU A 59 -3.24 -21.64 -10.84
CA LEU A 59 -2.02 -22.11 -10.16
C LEU A 59 -1.56 -23.48 -10.66
N LEU A 60 -2.48 -24.39 -10.99
CA LEU A 60 -2.16 -25.68 -11.59
C LEU A 60 -1.57 -25.51 -12.99
N ASP A 61 -2.21 -24.73 -13.85
CA ASP A 61 -1.75 -24.43 -15.21
C ASP A 61 -0.35 -23.76 -15.17
N ALA A 62 -0.13 -22.84 -14.22
CA ALA A 62 1.16 -22.20 -14.02
C ALA A 62 2.24 -23.20 -13.60
N LEU A 63 1.95 -24.09 -12.64
CA LEU A 63 2.87 -25.14 -12.20
C LEU A 63 3.23 -26.10 -13.35
N GLU A 64 2.25 -26.51 -14.14
CA GLU A 64 2.46 -27.36 -15.32
C GLU A 64 3.30 -26.64 -16.39
N SER A 65 3.11 -25.34 -16.55
CA SER A 65 3.94 -24.52 -17.47
C SER A 65 5.37 -24.30 -16.97
N GLU A 66 5.59 -24.33 -15.65
CA GLU A 66 6.91 -24.26 -15.01
C GLU A 66 7.61 -25.61 -14.89
N GLN A 67 6.91 -26.73 -15.11
CA GLN A 67 7.52 -28.04 -15.28
C GLN A 67 8.32 -28.09 -16.59
N VAL A 68 9.49 -27.45 -16.59
CA VAL A 68 10.58 -27.81 -17.49
C VAL A 68 10.82 -29.31 -17.27
N PRO A 69 10.75 -30.16 -18.32
CA PRO A 69 11.07 -31.55 -18.15
C PRO A 69 12.53 -31.62 -17.70
N TYR A 70 12.76 -32.00 -16.45
CA TYR A 70 14.07 -32.51 -16.06
C TYR A 70 14.27 -33.78 -16.88
N ALA A 71 15.02 -33.61 -17.96
CA ALA A 71 15.41 -34.64 -18.90
C ALA A 71 15.99 -35.84 -18.13
N ASN A 72 15.40 -37.01 -18.36
CA ASN A 72 16.04 -38.31 -18.24
C ASN A 72 15.63 -39.14 -19.46
#